data_AF-A0A3R6C6A3-F1
#
_entry.id   AF-A0A3R6C6A3-F1
#
_cell.length_a   1.000
_cell.length_b   1.000
_cell.length_c   1.000
_cell.angle_alpha   90.00
_cell.angle_beta   90.00
_cell.angle_gamma   90.00
#
_symmetry.space_group_name_H-M   'P 1'
#
loop_
_entity.id
_entity.type
_entity.pdbx_description
1 polymer ?
#
loop_
_entity_poly.entity_id
_entity_poly.type
_entity_poly.pdbx_seq_one_letter_code
_entity_poly.pdbx_strand_id
1 'polypeptide(L)'
;YEDVWDLRNAGDLLESGLDSVDDIFTAGKKTFDNFDINNAYVKPKHLSTTGGNGQKFIGASKAETESILKDALSNGKIVSISDNGLTKVGNASYEIVIDAGKIVGTKGENLVKIVISSDGGMLSAYPIK
;
A
#
# COMPACT_ATOMS: atom_id res chain seq x y z
N TYR A 1 43.68 -24.29 -1.75
CA TYR A 1 42.69 -23.30 -1.31
C TYR A 1 41.40 -23.68 -1.97
N GLU A 2 40.61 -24.53 -1.30
CA GLU A 2 39.25 -24.83 -1.74
C GLU A 2 38.35 -23.80 -1.07
N ASP A 3 37.66 -23.00 -1.88
CA ASP A 3 36.64 -22.05 -1.44
C ASP A 3 35.44 -22.83 -0.91
N VAL A 4 35.49 -23.16 0.38
CA VAL A 4 34.32 -23.63 1.11
C VAL A 4 33.45 -22.41 1.36
N TRP A 5 32.49 -22.16 0.47
CA TRP A 5 31.38 -21.24 0.74
C TRP A 5 30.66 -21.72 2.01
N ASP A 6 30.81 -20.97 3.09
CA ASP A 6 30.23 -21.30 4.40
C ASP A 6 28.71 -21.18 4.32
N LEU A 7 28.04 -22.34 4.15
CA LEU A 7 26.57 -22.48 4.12
C LEU A 7 25.90 -21.98 5.41
N ARG A 8 26.67 -21.69 6.47
CA ARG A 8 26.15 -21.12 7.73
C ARG A 8 25.72 -19.66 7.59
N ASN A 9 26.41 -18.87 6.77
CA ASN A 9 26.01 -17.46 6.52
C ASN A 9 24.69 -17.37 5.75
N ALA A 10 24.39 -18.33 4.87
CA ALA A 10 23.14 -18.32 4.11
C ALA A 10 21.91 -18.57 5.00
N GLY A 11 22.05 -19.35 6.08
CA GLY A 11 20.98 -19.60 7.05
C GLY A 11 20.67 -18.36 7.90
N ASP A 12 21.70 -17.69 8.41
CA ASP A 12 21.56 -16.49 9.25
C ASP A 12 21.04 -15.27 8.46
N LEU A 13 21.44 -15.14 7.18
CA LEU A 13 20.88 -14.14 6.26
C LEU A 13 19.43 -14.43 5.86
N LEU A 14 19.04 -15.72 5.79
CA LEU A 14 17.66 -16.10 5.49
C LEU A 14 16.75 -15.91 6.71
N GLU A 15 17.22 -16.26 7.91
CA GLU A 15 16.49 -16.09 9.17
C GLU A 15 16.28 -14.60 9.51
N SER A 16 17.35 -13.79 9.45
CA SER A 16 17.26 -12.33 9.63
C SER A 16 16.37 -11.64 8.58
N GLY A 17 16.33 -12.17 7.35
CA GLY A 17 15.43 -11.69 6.30
C GLY A 17 13.96 -12.02 6.57
N LEU A 18 13.65 -13.17 7.13
CA LEU A 18 12.29 -13.58 7.49
C LEU A 18 11.76 -12.76 8.68
N ASP A 19 12.59 -12.59 9.72
CA ASP A 19 12.25 -11.75 10.87
C ASP A 19 11.95 -10.31 10.45
N SER A 20 12.78 -9.76 9.55
CA SER A 20 12.58 -8.39 9.03
C SER A 20 11.28 -8.26 8.22
N VAL A 21 10.88 -9.29 7.47
CA VAL A 21 9.63 -9.28 6.69
C VAL A 21 8.41 -9.36 7.61
N ASP A 22 8.45 -10.20 8.64
CA ASP A 22 7.38 -10.29 9.65
C ASP A 22 7.24 -8.99 10.44
N ASP A 23 8.36 -8.32 10.73
CA ASP A 23 8.38 -6.99 11.35
C ASP A 23 7.72 -5.93 10.46
N ILE A 24 8.06 -5.89 9.16
CA ILE A 24 7.46 -4.96 8.20
C ILE A 24 5.96 -5.20 8.07
N PHE A 25 5.55 -6.46 7.94
CA PHE A 25 4.12 -6.79 7.83
C PHE A 25 3.37 -6.36 9.09
N THR A 26 3.91 -6.65 10.27
CA THR A 26 3.32 -6.29 11.56
C THR A 26 3.23 -4.78 11.74
N ALA A 27 4.31 -4.04 11.46
CA ALA A 27 4.36 -2.59 11.60
C ALA A 27 3.46 -1.88 10.58
N GLY A 28 3.46 -2.32 9.33
CA GLY A 28 2.59 -1.79 8.28
C GLY A 28 1.12 -2.09 8.57
N LYS A 29 0.80 -3.29 9.05
CA LYS A 29 -0.59 -3.64 9.44
C LYS A 29 -1.05 -2.78 10.61
N LYS A 30 -0.23 -2.61 11.63
CA LYS A 30 -0.55 -1.71 12.76
C LYS A 30 -0.78 -0.27 12.28
N THR A 31 0.02 0.20 11.33
CA THR A 31 -0.14 1.53 10.72
C THR A 31 -1.49 1.65 9.99
N PHE A 32 -1.88 0.60 9.26
CA PHE A 32 -3.18 0.52 8.61
C PHE A 32 -4.35 0.49 9.58
N ASP A 33 -4.28 -0.37 10.60
CA ASP A 33 -5.35 -0.52 11.60
C ASP A 33 -5.59 0.79 12.38
N ASN A 34 -4.55 1.61 12.57
CA ASN A 34 -4.63 2.91 13.24
C ASN A 34 -4.95 4.08 12.29
N PHE A 35 -5.00 3.86 10.98
CA PHE A 35 -5.27 4.91 10.01
C PHE A 35 -6.73 5.35 10.08
N ASP A 36 -6.98 6.64 10.28
CA ASP A 36 -8.34 7.19 10.20
C ASP A 36 -8.80 7.22 8.74
N ILE A 37 -9.64 6.26 8.37
CA ILE A 37 -10.22 6.11 7.02
C ILE A 37 -10.95 7.38 6.57
N ASN A 38 -11.44 8.23 7.49
CA ASN A 38 -12.09 9.48 7.10
C ASN A 38 -11.12 10.47 6.45
N ASN A 39 -9.83 10.37 6.79
CA ASN A 39 -8.74 11.16 6.21
C ASN A 39 -8.21 10.59 4.88
N ALA A 40 -8.76 9.47 4.40
CA ALA A 40 -8.43 8.93 3.09
C ALA A 40 -8.80 9.93 1.99
N TYR A 41 -7.85 10.17 1.07
CA TYR A 41 -8.04 11.08 -0.05
C TYR A 41 -7.42 10.52 -1.33
N VAL A 42 -7.91 11.00 -2.47
CA VAL A 42 -7.36 10.66 -3.78
C VAL A 42 -6.71 11.87 -4.43
N LYS A 43 -5.44 11.72 -4.83
CA LYS A 43 -4.71 12.76 -5.55
C LYS A 43 -5.36 13.02 -6.92
N PRO A 44 -5.39 14.28 -7.42
CA PRO A 44 -6.06 14.62 -8.67
C PRO A 44 -5.69 13.74 -9.86
N LYS A 45 -4.42 13.34 -10.01
CA LYS A 45 -3.95 12.46 -11.11
C LYS A 45 -4.63 11.08 -11.17
N HIS A 46 -5.23 10.64 -10.07
CA HIS A 46 -5.91 9.34 -9.92
C HIS A 46 -7.43 9.44 -10.02
N LEU A 47 -7.98 10.62 -10.32
CA LEU A 47 -9.40 10.81 -10.61
C LEU A 47 -9.70 10.52 -12.09
N SER A 48 -10.83 9.88 -12.39
CA SER A 48 -11.31 9.65 -13.77
C SER A 48 -11.54 10.95 -14.55
N THR A 49 -11.92 12.01 -13.84
CA THR A 49 -12.31 13.31 -14.40
C THR A 49 -11.12 14.19 -14.78
N THR A 50 -9.90 13.79 -14.42
CA THR A 50 -8.68 14.53 -14.78
C THR A 50 -8.00 13.89 -15.97
N GLY A 51 -7.28 14.71 -16.76
CA GLY A 51 -6.46 14.21 -17.86
C GLY A 51 -5.27 13.34 -17.41
N GLY A 52 -4.55 12.79 -18.39
CA GLY A 52 -3.32 12.02 -18.19
C GLY A 52 -3.53 10.51 -18.03
N ASN A 53 -2.43 9.76 -18.07
CA ASN A 53 -2.41 8.29 -18.18
C ASN A 53 -2.22 7.56 -16.84
N GLY A 54 -2.34 8.26 -15.71
CA GLY A 54 -2.23 7.65 -14.39
C GLY A 54 -3.26 6.53 -14.18
N GLN A 55 -3.01 5.64 -13.22
CA GLN A 55 -4.05 4.74 -12.73
C GLN A 55 -5.18 5.57 -12.12
N LYS A 56 -6.41 5.32 -12.53
CA LYS A 56 -7.56 6.16 -12.18
C LYS A 56 -8.66 5.32 -11.59
N PHE A 57 -9.19 5.77 -10.47
CA PHE A 57 -10.40 5.20 -9.90
C PHE A 57 -11.59 5.49 -10.80
N ILE A 58 -12.61 4.63 -10.72
CA ILE A 58 -13.95 4.95 -11.19
C ILE A 58 -14.60 6.00 -10.27
N GLY A 59 -15.70 6.59 -10.73
CA GLY A 59 -16.44 7.64 -10.03
C GLY A 59 -16.45 8.95 -10.82
N ALA A 60 -17.59 9.64 -10.83
CA ALA A 60 -17.80 10.87 -11.60
C ALA A 60 -17.33 12.13 -10.86
N SER A 61 -16.93 12.01 -9.59
CA SER A 61 -16.44 13.12 -8.78
C SER A 61 -15.34 12.67 -7.81
N LYS A 62 -14.63 13.65 -7.23
CA LYS A 62 -13.65 13.39 -6.16
C LYS A 62 -14.31 12.72 -4.95
N ALA A 63 -15.48 13.20 -4.52
CA ALA A 63 -16.18 12.66 -3.37
C ALA A 63 -16.62 11.20 -3.60
N GLU A 64 -17.14 10.89 -4.79
CA GLU A 64 -17.52 9.53 -5.15
C GLU A 64 -16.30 8.60 -5.21
N THR A 65 -15.21 9.07 -5.80
CA THR A 65 -13.93 8.36 -5.85
C THR A 65 -13.38 8.07 -4.44
N GLU A 66 -13.43 9.04 -3.54
CA GLU A 66 -13.01 8.87 -2.15
C GLU A 66 -13.95 7.95 -1.37
N SER A 67 -15.24 7.92 -1.70
CA SER A 67 -16.18 6.93 -1.15
C SER A 67 -15.82 5.50 -1.59
N ILE A 68 -15.41 5.30 -2.85
CA ILE A 68 -14.95 4.00 -3.36
C ILE A 68 -13.66 3.58 -2.65
N LEU A 69 -12.71 4.51 -2.48
CA LEU A 69 -11.49 4.25 -1.71
C LEU A 69 -11.84 3.81 -0.28
N LYS A 70 -12.65 4.59 0.44
CA LYS A 70 -13.03 4.30 1.83
C LYS A 70 -13.72 2.96 1.98
N ASP A 71 -14.59 2.60 1.04
CA ASP A 71 -15.23 1.29 1.02
C ASP A 71 -14.20 0.15 0.84
N ALA A 72 -13.23 0.32 -0.06
CA ALA A 72 -12.15 -0.65 -0.22
C ALA A 72 -11.28 -0.76 1.05
N LEU A 73 -11.00 0.34 1.74
CA LEU A 73 -10.22 0.31 2.99
C LEU A 73 -10.97 -0.38 4.13
N SER A 74 -12.29 -0.20 4.22
CA SER A 74 -13.10 -0.77 5.30
C SER A 74 -13.46 -2.23 5.08
N ASN A 75 -13.77 -2.61 3.84
CA ASN A 75 -14.36 -3.90 3.50
C ASN A 75 -13.43 -4.81 2.70
N GLY A 76 -12.32 -4.28 2.18
CA GLY A 76 -11.38 -5.01 1.37
C GLY A 76 -10.47 -5.94 2.18
N LYS A 77 -9.77 -6.82 1.47
CA LYS A 77 -8.80 -7.76 2.05
C LYS A 77 -7.39 -7.26 1.77
N ILE A 78 -6.57 -7.10 2.80
CA ILE A 78 -5.13 -6.86 2.62
C ILE A 78 -4.51 -8.07 1.90
N VAL A 79 -3.86 -7.80 0.77
CA VAL A 79 -3.16 -8.79 -0.06
C VAL A 79 -1.66 -8.78 0.26
N SER A 80 -1.07 -7.60 0.42
CA SER A 80 0.34 -7.46 0.73
C SER A 80 0.64 -6.15 1.45
N ILE A 81 1.71 -6.15 2.24
CA ILE A 81 2.29 -4.98 2.90
C ILE A 81 3.79 -5.01 2.61
N SER A 82 4.35 -3.88 2.22
CA SER A 82 5.79 -3.72 1.99
C SER A 82 6.30 -2.39 2.51
N ASP A 83 7.59 -2.36 2.85
CA ASP A 83 8.27 -1.11 3.20
C ASP A 83 8.27 -0.14 2.00
N ASN A 84 8.02 1.14 2.29
CA ASN A 84 8.14 2.24 1.34
C ASN A 84 9.24 3.23 1.77
N GLY A 85 10.01 2.89 2.82
CA GLY A 85 11.06 3.70 3.37
C GLY A 85 10.54 4.88 4.17
N LEU A 86 11.41 5.87 4.38
CA LEU A 86 11.09 7.05 5.19
C LEU A 86 10.45 8.16 4.35
N THR A 87 9.45 8.81 4.93
CA THR A 87 8.97 10.11 4.45
C THR A 87 10.05 11.18 4.58
N LYS A 88 9.84 12.34 3.95
CA LYS A 88 10.78 13.47 4.03
C LYS A 88 11.05 13.97 5.45
N VAL A 89 10.13 13.72 6.38
CA VAL A 89 10.24 14.12 7.79
C VAL A 89 10.72 12.98 8.69
N GLY A 90 11.12 11.84 8.13
CA GLY A 90 11.72 10.71 8.85
C GLY A 90 10.73 9.67 9.39
N ASN A 91 9.44 9.79 9.10
CA ASN A 91 8.45 8.79 9.49
C ASN A 91 8.51 7.57 8.56
N ALA A 92 8.41 6.35 9.09
CA ALA A 92 8.30 5.14 8.27
C ALA A 92 7.03 5.19 7.40
N SER A 93 7.07 4.57 6.23
CA SER A 93 5.91 4.49 5.34
C SER A 93 5.80 3.11 4.72
N TYR A 94 4.57 2.71 4.41
CA TYR A 94 4.25 1.37 3.94
C TYR A 94 3.38 1.44 2.69
N GLU A 95 3.69 0.60 1.71
CA GLU A 95 2.76 0.30 0.63
C GLU A 95 1.84 -0.84 1.06
N ILE A 96 0.54 -0.66 0.90
CA ILE A 96 -0.46 -1.66 1.26
C ILE A 96 -1.35 -1.89 0.06
N VAL A 97 -1.47 -3.15 -0.35
CA VAL A 97 -2.34 -3.58 -1.45
C VAL A 97 -3.56 -4.26 -0.87
N ILE A 98 -4.73 -3.79 -1.30
CA ILE A 98 -6.03 -4.21 -0.79
C ILE A 98 -6.87 -4.67 -1.96
N ASP A 99 -7.39 -5.90 -1.89
CA ASP A 99 -8.42 -6.38 -2.81
C ASP A 99 -9.76 -5.80 -2.40
N ALA A 100 -10.35 -4.96 -3.26
CA ALA A 100 -11.63 -4.33 -3.02
C ALA A 100 -12.82 -5.29 -3.24
N GLY A 101 -12.58 -6.48 -3.82
CA GLY A 101 -13.62 -7.46 -4.16
C GLY A 101 -14.55 -7.02 -5.31
N LYS A 102 -14.28 -5.87 -5.93
CA LYS A 102 -15.03 -5.31 -7.06
C LYS A 102 -14.14 -4.41 -7.91
N ILE A 103 -14.60 -4.08 -9.11
CA ILE A 103 -13.90 -3.12 -9.97
C ILE A 103 -13.94 -1.75 -9.31
N VAL A 104 -12.76 -1.15 -9.16
CA VAL A 104 -12.53 0.18 -8.57
C VAL A 104 -11.77 1.12 -9.51
N GLY A 105 -11.12 0.61 -10.57
CA GLY A 105 -10.42 1.43 -11.55
C GLY A 105 -11.02 1.41 -12.95
N THR A 106 -10.70 2.44 -13.74
CA THR A 106 -11.30 2.68 -15.07
C THR A 106 -10.87 1.69 -16.15
N LYS A 107 -9.89 0.83 -15.86
CA LYS A 107 -9.37 -0.20 -16.79
C LYS A 107 -9.58 -1.62 -16.23
N GLY A 108 -10.55 -1.78 -15.32
CA GLY A 108 -10.90 -3.07 -14.73
C GLY A 108 -10.05 -3.47 -13.52
N GLU A 109 -9.31 -2.54 -12.94
CA GLU A 109 -8.58 -2.75 -11.69
C GLU A 109 -9.54 -3.07 -10.53
N ASN A 110 -9.21 -4.10 -9.75
CA ASN A 110 -9.95 -4.54 -8.55
C ASN A 110 -9.14 -4.37 -7.25
N LEU A 111 -7.84 -4.09 -7.35
CA LEU A 111 -6.98 -3.84 -6.20
C LEU A 111 -6.78 -2.33 -6.02
N VAL A 112 -6.50 -1.94 -4.78
CA VAL A 112 -6.10 -0.59 -4.41
C VAL A 112 -4.74 -0.65 -3.76
N LYS A 113 -3.78 0.12 -4.29
CA LYS A 113 -2.52 0.39 -3.60
C LYS A 113 -2.63 1.72 -2.87
N ILE A 114 -2.40 1.70 -1.57
CA ILE A 114 -2.21 2.90 -0.76
C ILE A 114 -0.77 2.98 -0.27
N VAL A 115 -0.35 4.20 0.00
CA VAL A 115 0.90 4.49 0.71
C VAL A 115 0.53 5.33 1.92
N ILE A 116 0.82 4.81 3.11
CA ILE A 116 0.53 5.47 4.38
C ILE A 116 1.81 5.58 5.23
N SER A 117 1.89 6.64 6.01
CA SER A 117 3.00 6.94 6.91
C SER A 117 2.63 6.56 8.34
N SER A 118 3.63 6.20 9.15
CA SER A 118 3.47 5.75 10.54
C SER A 118 2.88 6.82 11.47
N ASP A 119 2.86 8.08 11.04
CA ASP A 119 2.18 9.20 11.70
C ASP A 119 0.68 9.32 11.36
N GLY A 120 0.13 8.37 10.60
CA GLY A 120 -1.27 8.35 10.17
C GLY A 120 -1.54 9.15 8.89
N GLY A 121 -0.52 9.72 8.25
CA GLY A 121 -0.66 10.45 7.00
C GLY A 121 -0.82 9.55 5.79
N MET A 122 -1.84 9.77 4.95
CA MET A 122 -1.91 9.15 3.62
C MET A 122 -1.02 9.91 2.63
N LEU A 123 -0.18 9.18 1.91
CA LEU A 123 0.74 9.72 0.90
C LEU A 123 0.21 9.55 -0.51
N SER A 124 -0.48 8.46 -0.82
CA SER A 124 -1.10 8.22 -2.12
C SER A 124 -2.11 7.08 -2.06
N ALA A 125 -3.07 7.08 -2.98
CA ALA A 125 -3.97 5.97 -3.24
C ALA A 125 -4.28 5.89 -4.74
N TYR A 126 -4.21 4.70 -5.32
CA TYR A 126 -4.54 4.46 -6.73
C TYR A 126 -4.90 3.00 -6.99
N PRO A 127 -5.75 2.73 -8.00
CA PRO A 127 -6.14 1.36 -8.32
C PRO A 127 -5.04 0.64 -9.10
N ILE A 128 -4.92 -0.67 -8.90
CA ILE A 128 -3.99 -1.56 -9.62
C ILE A 128 -4.70 -2.86 -10.00
N LYS A 129 -4.09 -3.62 -10.93
CA LYS A 129 -4.55 -4.97 -11.29
C LYS A 129 -4.03 -6.01 -10.33
#